data_AF-A0A5R2N6T2-F1
#
_entry.id   AF-A0A5R2N6T2-F1
#
_cell.length_a   1.000
_cell.length_b   1.000
_cell.length_c   1.000
_cell.angle_alpha   90.00
_cell.angle_beta   90.00
_cell.angle_gamma   90.00
#
_symmetry.space_group_name_H-M   'P 1'
#
loop_
_entity.id
_entity.type
_entity.pdbx_description
1 polymer ?
#
loop_
_entity_poly.entity_id
_entity_poly.type
_entity_poly.pdbx_seq_one_letter_code
_entity_poly.pdbx_strand_id
1 'polypeptide(L)'
;MRVLSDAFIPELPGYYRGKVRENYDLTDGRRIIIATDRLSAFDIILTSIPFKGEILTQTARYWFEETADICPNHVLEYPDPYVVVGTRLEILPVEIVVRGYLAGTT
;
A
#
# COMPACT_ATOMS: atom_id res chain seq x y z
N MET A 1 21.86 -6.35 5.04
CA MET A 1 20.60 -6.54 4.29
C MET A 1 19.91 -5.18 4.24
N ARG A 2 19.48 -4.72 3.05
CA ARG A 2 18.86 -3.39 2.89
C ARG A 2 17.41 -3.48 3.37
N VAL A 3 16.99 -2.53 4.20
CA VAL A 3 15.64 -2.48 4.80
C VAL A 3 15.07 -1.09 4.58
N LEU A 4 13.84 -0.99 4.09
CA LEU A 4 13.14 0.28 3.91
C LEU A 4 12.21 0.53 5.10
N SER A 5 12.75 1.05 6.20
CA SER A 5 11.98 1.34 7.43
C SER A 5 11.24 2.67 7.40
N ASP A 6 11.65 3.61 6.55
CA ASP A 6 11.07 4.93 6.37
C ASP A 6 11.26 5.38 4.91
N ALA A 7 10.32 6.19 4.40
CA ALA A 7 10.37 6.69 3.05
C ALA A 7 9.81 8.12 2.97
N PHE A 8 10.14 8.97 3.96
CA PHE A 8 9.80 10.39 3.93
C PHE A 8 10.66 11.14 2.90
N ILE A 9 10.01 11.86 1.99
CA ILE A 9 10.60 12.64 0.90
C ILE A 9 10.04 14.05 1.01
N PRO A 10 10.83 15.03 1.52
CA PRO A 10 10.33 16.37 1.83
C PRO A 10 9.91 17.17 0.59
N GLU A 11 10.40 16.81 -0.60
CA GLU A 11 10.08 17.45 -1.87
C GLU A 11 8.68 17.07 -2.39
N LEU A 12 8.08 15.99 -1.88
CA LEU A 12 6.75 15.54 -2.30
C LEU A 12 5.64 16.13 -1.43
N PRO A 13 4.55 16.63 -2.03
CA PRO A 13 3.44 17.23 -1.31
C PRO A 13 2.53 16.17 -0.66
N GLY A 14 1.64 16.62 0.23
CA GLY A 14 0.52 15.81 0.71
C GLY A 14 0.95 14.54 1.47
N TYR A 15 2.08 14.61 2.17
CA TYR A 15 2.61 13.49 2.93
C TYR A 15 1.65 13.05 4.05
N TYR A 16 1.37 11.75 4.10
CA TYR A 16 0.67 11.11 5.20
C TYR A 16 1.29 9.75 5.52
N ARG A 17 1.64 9.58 6.80
CA ARG A 17 2.27 8.38 7.35
C ARG A 17 1.23 7.39 7.86
N GLY A 18 1.17 6.22 7.24
CA GLY A 18 0.45 5.06 7.76
C GLY A 18 1.34 4.14 8.60
N LYS A 19 0.73 3.12 9.22
CA LYS A 19 1.47 2.11 10.02
C LYS A 19 2.63 1.48 9.23
N VAL A 20 2.37 1.07 7.97
CA VAL A 20 3.31 0.34 7.12
C VAL A 20 3.48 0.92 5.71
N ARG A 21 2.87 2.08 5.42
CA ARG A 21 2.93 2.75 4.12
C ARG A 21 3.18 4.24 4.31
N GLU A 22 4.00 4.82 3.44
CA GLU A 22 4.11 6.27 3.26
C GLU A 22 3.30 6.69 2.03
N ASN A 23 2.53 7.77 2.13
CA ASN A 23 1.64 8.21 1.06
C ASN A 23 1.88 9.68 0.73
N TYR A 24 1.74 10.05 -0.53
CA TYR A 24 1.87 11.42 -1.01
C TYR A 24 0.71 11.75 -1.94
N ASP A 25 -0.12 12.70 -1.56
CA ASP A 25 -1.17 13.25 -2.42
C ASP A 25 -0.58 14.33 -3.34
N LEU A 26 -0.50 14.04 -4.63
CA LEU A 26 -0.02 14.96 -5.63
C LEU A 26 -1.12 15.96 -6.03
N THR A 27 -0.69 17.11 -6.53
CA THR A 27 -1.59 18.21 -6.93
C THR A 27 -2.40 17.90 -8.19
N ASP A 28 -1.97 16.94 -9.00
CA ASP A 28 -2.62 16.51 -10.24
C ASP A 28 -3.67 15.41 -10.03
N GLY A 29 -4.03 15.11 -8.77
CA GLY A 29 -5.01 14.08 -8.43
C GLY A 29 -4.44 12.67 -8.38
N ARG A 30 -3.13 12.48 -8.54
CA ARG A 30 -2.47 11.18 -8.27
C ARG A 30 -2.07 11.04 -6.81
N ARG A 31 -1.86 9.80 -6.39
CA ARG A 31 -1.30 9.40 -5.09
C ARG A 31 -0.13 8.47 -5.31
N ILE A 32 0.98 8.74 -4.62
CA ILE A 32 2.10 7.81 -4.49
C ILE A 32 1.90 7.03 -3.19
N ILE A 33 2.02 5.70 -3.25
CA ILE A 33 1.98 4.79 -2.11
C ILE A 33 3.30 4.02 -2.09
N ILE A 34 4.07 4.18 -1.02
CA ILE A 34 5.32 3.46 -0.80
C ILE A 34 5.09 2.45 0.33
N ALA A 35 5.12 1.15 -0.01
CA ALA A 35 5.03 0.09 0.98
C ALA A 35 6.36 -0.03 1.72
N THR A 36 6.38 0.10 3.04
CA THR A 36 7.61 -0.05 3.83
C THR A 36 7.81 -1.49 4.30
N ASP A 37 9.02 -1.80 4.73
CA ASP A 37 9.37 -3.09 5.33
C ASP A 37 8.84 -3.23 6.77
N ARG A 38 8.25 -2.17 7.33
CA ARG A 38 7.65 -2.19 8.68
C ARG A 38 6.54 -3.23 8.75
N LEU A 39 6.57 -4.06 9.79
CA LEU A 39 5.52 -4.99 10.14
C LEU A 39 4.79 -4.48 11.38
N SER A 40 3.47 -4.42 11.31
CA SER A 40 2.61 -4.12 12.47
C SER A 40 1.73 -5.30 12.83
N ALA A 41 1.61 -5.59 14.11
CA ALA A 41 0.59 -6.48 14.67
C ALA A 41 0.22 -5.99 16.08
N PHE A 42 -1.00 -6.29 16.54
CA PHE A 42 -1.52 -5.80 17.82
C PHE A 42 -1.40 -4.27 17.97
N ASP A 43 -1.69 -3.55 16.88
CA ASP A 43 -1.62 -2.08 16.79
C ASP A 43 -0.26 -1.42 17.07
N ILE A 44 0.81 -2.21 17.14
CA ILE A 44 2.19 -1.71 17.30
C ILE A 44 3.06 -2.08 16.09
N ILE A 45 4.08 -1.25 15.80
CA ILE A 45 5.12 -1.58 14.83
C ILE A 45 6.14 -2.48 15.54
N LEU A 46 6.23 -3.74 15.13
CA LEU A 46 7.03 -4.76 15.80
C LEU A 46 8.49 -4.78 15.34
N THR A 47 8.69 -4.72 14.02
CA THR A 47 9.99 -4.88 13.39
C THR A 47 9.93 -4.43 11.93
N SER A 48 11.03 -4.57 11.20
CA SER A 48 11.05 -4.48 9.74
C SER A 48 11.54 -5.79 9.14
N ILE A 49 10.80 -6.33 8.18
CA ILE A 49 11.16 -7.55 7.44
C ILE A 49 11.68 -7.11 6.08
N PRO A 50 12.94 -7.42 5.73
CA PRO A 50 13.51 -6.90 4.47
C PRO A 50 12.78 -7.47 3.26
N PHE A 51 12.58 -6.62 2.25
CA PHE A 51 11.83 -6.94 1.02
C PHE A 51 10.33 -7.18 1.22
N LYS A 52 9.78 -6.99 2.42
CA LYS A 52 8.34 -7.12 2.64
C LYS A 52 7.56 -6.10 1.80
N GLY A 53 8.01 -4.84 1.77
CA GLY A 53 7.33 -3.79 1.02
C GLY A 53 7.23 -4.14 -0.47
N GLU A 54 8.36 -4.54 -1.06
CA GLU A 54 8.48 -5.00 -2.43
C GLU A 54 7.56 -6.20 -2.74
N ILE A 55 7.65 -7.28 -1.96
CA ILE A 55 6.86 -8.49 -2.19
C ILE A 55 5.36 -8.19 -2.13
N LEU A 56 4.92 -7.38 -1.17
CA LEU A 56 3.50 -7.02 -1.03
C LEU A 56 3.01 -6.13 -2.17
N THR A 57 3.85 -5.21 -2.66
CA THR A 57 3.51 -4.38 -3.83
C THR A 57 3.40 -5.23 -5.09
N GLN A 58 4.32 -6.17 -5.33
CA GLN A 58 4.24 -7.08 -6.48
C GLN A 58 3.06 -8.05 -6.37
N THR A 59 2.75 -8.53 -5.17
CA THR A 59 1.56 -9.38 -4.94
C THR A 59 0.27 -8.61 -5.22
N ALA A 60 0.19 -7.36 -4.77
CA ALA A 60 -0.95 -6.49 -5.07
C ALA A 60 -1.08 -6.22 -6.58
N ARG A 61 0.06 -5.97 -7.27
CA ARG A 61 0.11 -5.82 -8.73
C ARG A 61 -0.52 -7.00 -9.46
N TYR A 62 -0.09 -8.21 -9.15
CA TYR A 62 -0.65 -9.43 -9.74
C TYR A 62 -2.18 -9.44 -9.61
N TRP A 63 -2.73 -9.19 -8.42
CA TRP A 63 -4.17 -9.22 -8.23
C TRP A 63 -4.91 -8.07 -8.93
N PHE A 64 -4.33 -6.88 -9.02
CA PHE A 64 -4.93 -5.78 -9.79
C PHE A 64 -4.96 -6.08 -11.30
N GLU A 65 -3.95 -6.77 -11.83
CA GLU A 65 -3.90 -7.21 -13.23
C GLU A 65 -4.91 -8.33 -13.49
N GLU A 66 -4.94 -9.37 -12.64
CA GLU A 66 -5.83 -10.53 -12.77
C GLU A 66 -7.33 -10.20 -12.58
N THR A 67 -7.66 -9.07 -11.95
CA THR A 67 -9.06 -8.67 -11.71
C THR A 67 -9.49 -7.46 -12.53
N ALA A 68 -8.66 -7.03 -13.48
CA ALA A 68 -8.90 -5.83 -14.28
C ALA A 68 -10.17 -5.92 -15.16
N ASP A 69 -10.58 -7.12 -15.54
CA ASP A 69 -11.81 -7.38 -16.31
C ASP A 69 -13.09 -7.36 -15.45
N ILE A 70 -12.95 -7.46 -14.12
CA ILE A 70 -14.08 -7.53 -13.18
C ILE A 70 -14.48 -6.14 -12.68
N CYS A 71 -13.50 -5.31 -12.27
CA CYS A 71 -13.76 -4.01 -11.66
C CYS A 71 -12.60 -3.03 -11.91
N PRO A 72 -12.87 -1.74 -12.20
CA PRO A 72 -11.83 -0.74 -12.25
C PRO A 72 -11.12 -0.61 -10.90
N ASN A 73 -9.81 -0.37 -10.95
CA ASN A 73 -8.98 -0.13 -9.76
C ASN A 73 -8.22 1.20 -9.88
N HIS A 74 -7.56 1.62 -8.81
CA HIS A 74 -6.92 2.94 -8.75
C HIS A 74 -5.52 2.99 -9.38
N VAL A 75 -4.93 1.86 -9.78
CA VAL A 75 -3.51 1.79 -10.15
C VAL A 75 -3.27 2.45 -11.51
N LEU A 76 -2.18 3.21 -11.62
CA LEU A 76 -1.71 3.81 -12.86
C LEU A 76 -0.36 3.22 -13.30
N GLU A 77 0.60 3.08 -12.39
CA GLU A 77 1.94 2.56 -12.70
C GLU A 77 2.71 2.08 -11.44
N TYR A 78 3.81 1.37 -11.68
CA TYR A 78 4.74 0.85 -10.66
C TYR A 78 6.18 1.27 -10.99
N PRO A 79 6.60 2.51 -10.63
CA PRO A 79 7.91 3.04 -11.03
C PRO A 79 9.09 2.39 -10.29
N ASP A 80 8.82 1.71 -9.16
CA ASP A 80 9.79 0.99 -8.34
C ASP A 80 9.09 -0.20 -7.67
N PRO A 81 9.79 -1.30 -7.33
CA PRO A 81 9.17 -2.47 -6.71
C PRO A 81 8.41 -2.20 -5.41
N TYR A 82 8.72 -1.12 -4.67
CA TYR A 82 8.03 -0.71 -3.44
C TYR A 82 6.87 0.26 -3.68
N VAL A 83 6.71 0.77 -4.90
CA VAL A 83 5.91 1.98 -5.18
C VAL A 83 4.73 1.66 -6.09
N VAL A 84 3.56 2.19 -5.71
CA VAL A 84 2.37 2.27 -6.55
C VAL A 84 2.05 3.74 -6.77
N VAL A 85 1.85 4.14 -8.03
CA VAL A 85 1.20 5.40 -8.37
C VAL A 85 -0.23 5.08 -8.77
N GLY A 86 -1.19 5.75 -8.14
CA GLY A 86 -2.60 5.55 -8.42
C GLY A 86 -3.39 6.85 -8.46
N THR A 87 -4.65 6.77 -8.86
CA THR A 87 -5.61 7.86 -8.76
C THR A 87 -5.96 8.09 -7.29
N ARG A 88 -5.92 9.33 -6.82
CA ARG A 88 -6.39 9.69 -5.48
C ARG A 88 -7.90 9.55 -5.43
N LEU A 89 -8.39 8.82 -4.43
CA LEU A 89 -9.82 8.56 -4.21
C LEU A 89 -10.24 9.04 -2.82
N GLU A 90 -11.51 9.37 -2.67
CA GLU A 90 -12.17 9.48 -1.37
C GLU A 90 -12.51 8.08 -0.87
N ILE A 91 -11.99 7.72 0.31
CA ILE A 91 -12.18 6.40 0.89
C ILE A 91 -13.57 6.33 1.54
N LEU A 92 -14.39 5.38 1.12
CA LEU A 92 -15.58 4.96 1.86
C LEU A 92 -15.11 4.33 3.20
N PRO A 93 -15.51 4.85 4.38
CA PRO A 93 -15.03 4.35 5.68
C PRO A 93 -15.71 3.03 6.08
N VAL A 94 -15.62 2.03 5.21
CA VAL A 94 -16.18 0.68 5.37
C VAL A 94 -15.14 -0.34 4.94
N GLU A 95 -14.89 -1.36 5.77
CA GLU A 95 -14.05 -2.50 5.41
C GLU A 95 -14.90 -3.62 4.79
N ILE A 96 -14.64 -3.97 3.53
CA ILE A 96 -15.34 -5.05 2.84
C ILE A 96 -14.58 -6.36 3.07
N VAL A 97 -15.16 -7.26 3.86
CA VAL A 97 -14.54 -8.54 4.24
C VAL A 97 -15.31 -9.71 3.62
N VAL A 98 -14.63 -10.55 2.84
CA VAL A 98 -15.17 -11.79 2.25
C VAL A 98 -14.54 -13.00 2.95
N ARG A 99 -15.36 -13.97 3.38
CA ARG A 99 -14.90 -15.14 4.14
C ARG A 99 -15.25 -16.44 3.41
N GLY A 100 -14.23 -17.21 3.02
CA GLY A 100 -14.38 -18.58 2.52
C GLY A 100 -14.29 -19.66 3.61
N TYR A 101 -13.77 -19.30 4.80
CA TYR A 101 -13.61 -20.18 5.96
C TYR A 101 -13.85 -19.40 7.26
N LEU A 102 -14.21 -20.11 8.33
CA LEU A 102 -14.34 -19.54 9.67
C LEU A 102 -12.96 -19.47 10.34
N ALA A 103 -12.43 -18.25 10.49
CA ALA A 103 -11.12 -17.99 11.11
C ALA A 103 -11.04 -16.55 11.66
N GLY A 104 -10.14 -16.35 12.64
CA GLY A 104 -9.87 -15.05 13.27
C GLY A 104 -11.00 -14.59 14.20
N THR A 105 -11.07 -13.28 14.46
CA THR A 105 -12.23 -12.68 15.13
C THR A 105 -13.40 -12.70 14.15
N THR A 106 -14.40 -13.52 14.47
CA THR A 106 -15.75 -13.47 13.88
C THR A 106 -16.68 -12.86 14.90
#